data_AF-A0A958GC10-F1
#
_entry.id   AF-A0A958GC10-F1
#
_cell.length_a   1.000
_cell.length_b   1.000
_cell.length_c   1.000
_cell.angle_alpha   90.00
_cell.angle_beta   90.00
_cell.angle_gamma   90.00
#
_symmetry.space_group_name_H-M   'P 1'
#
loop_
_entity.id
_entity.type
_entity.pdbx_description
1 polymer ?
#
loop_
_entity_poly.entity_id
_entity_poly.type
_entity_poly.pdbx_seq_one_letter_code
_entity_poly.pdbx_strand_id
1 'polypeptide(L)'
;TDLLISTLQEVEDLSPVVLSKAEVGLMPPGSVLVDLAADFGGSVETSNPTSPDNPTFVVENVIHYCVRSLPSMVAATASEALSNALLPYLIRFCEAGFVETLRANEELATGLVFFEGWVTHEKLAETLGVKYVDFRESGE
;
A
#
# COMPACT_ATOMS: atom_id res chain seq x y z
N THR A 1 22.96 -2.52 -15.52
CA THR A 1 22.49 -3.18 -14.30
C THR A 1 21.79 -4.45 -14.68
N ASP A 2 22.21 -5.60 -14.15
CA ASP A 2 21.62 -6.90 -14.48
C ASP A 2 20.30 -7.17 -13.72
N LEU A 3 20.17 -6.62 -12.50
CA LEU A 3 18.97 -6.68 -11.68
C LEU A 3 18.70 -5.31 -11.05
N LEU A 4 17.54 -4.73 -11.35
CA LEU A 4 17.02 -3.54 -10.69
C LEU A 4 15.85 -3.94 -9.79
N ILE A 5 15.87 -3.53 -8.53
CA ILE A 5 14.73 -3.68 -7.62
C ILE A 5 14.30 -2.28 -7.22
N SER A 6 13.10 -1.88 -7.63
CA SER A 6 12.49 -0.64 -7.17
C SER A 6 11.61 -0.90 -5.96
N THR A 7 11.83 -0.12 -4.92
CA THR A 7 11.10 -0.20 -3.64
C THR A 7 10.50 1.15 -3.25
N LEU A 8 10.43 2.09 -4.20
CA LEU A 8 9.92 3.43 -3.93
C LEU A 8 8.41 3.40 -3.96
N GLN A 9 7.80 3.68 -2.81
CA GLN A 9 6.36 3.64 -2.62
C GLN A 9 5.92 4.89 -1.85
N GLU A 10 4.85 5.51 -2.30
CA GLU A 10 4.12 6.50 -1.50
C GLU A 10 2.94 5.84 -0.79
N VAL A 11 2.65 6.33 0.42
CA VAL A 11 1.64 5.76 1.30
C VAL A 11 0.25 6.31 1.00
N GLU A 12 0.18 7.53 0.48
CA GLU A 12 -1.08 8.27 0.33
C GLU A 12 -1.60 8.34 -1.12
N ASP A 13 -0.75 8.11 -2.11
CA ASP A 13 -1.08 8.26 -3.54
C ASP A 13 -0.38 7.18 -4.37
N LEU A 14 -0.57 7.23 -5.70
CA LEU A 14 0.20 6.44 -6.64
C LEU A 14 1.69 6.72 -6.48
N SER A 15 2.49 5.66 -6.57
CA SER A 15 3.94 5.78 -6.55
C SER A 15 4.43 6.69 -7.68
N PRO A 16 5.34 7.64 -7.40
CA PRO A 16 5.89 8.49 -8.44
C PRO A 16 6.77 7.65 -9.37
N VAL A 17 6.65 7.93 -10.66
CA VAL A 17 7.49 7.34 -11.68
C VAL A 17 8.87 7.99 -11.61
N VAL A 18 9.88 7.22 -11.21
CA VAL A 18 11.27 7.68 -11.04
C VAL A 18 12.22 7.15 -12.11
N LEU A 19 11.78 6.20 -12.91
CA LEU A 19 12.52 5.66 -14.06
C LEU A 19 11.65 5.69 -15.30
N SER A 20 12.14 6.36 -16.34
CA SER A 20 11.50 6.42 -17.65
C SER A 20 11.77 5.16 -18.46
N LYS A 21 10.91 4.91 -19.45
CA LYS A 21 11.07 3.83 -20.42
C LYS A 21 12.40 3.94 -21.18
N ALA A 22 12.85 5.15 -21.48
CA ALA A 22 14.12 5.38 -22.16
C ALA A 22 15.31 4.91 -21.31
N GLU A 23 15.27 5.17 -20.00
CA GLU A 23 16.31 4.72 -19.06
C GLU A 23 16.29 3.20 -18.88
N VAL A 24 15.10 2.58 -18.85
CA VAL A 24 14.95 1.11 -18.84
C VAL A 24 15.59 0.49 -20.10
N GLY A 25 15.42 1.11 -21.27
CA GLY A 25 16.04 0.65 -22.52
C GLY A 25 17.57 0.71 -22.57
N LEU A 26 18.22 1.40 -21.61
CA LEU A 26 19.68 1.38 -21.47
C LEU A 26 20.18 0.16 -20.69
N MET A 27 19.29 -0.62 -20.07
CA MET A 27 19.68 -1.83 -19.35
C MET A 27 20.13 -2.92 -20.34
N PRO A 28 21.09 -3.79 -19.94
CA PRO A 28 21.51 -4.91 -20.77
C PRO A 28 20.32 -5.82 -21.15
N PRO A 29 20.23 -6.30 -22.41
CA PRO A 29 19.21 -7.27 -22.79
C PRO A 29 19.22 -8.52 -21.90
N GLY A 30 18.06 -8.97 -21.46
CA GLY A 30 17.89 -10.09 -20.54
C GLY A 30 18.05 -9.73 -19.06
N SER A 31 18.33 -8.45 -18.74
CA SER A 31 18.28 -7.96 -17.36
C SER A 31 16.86 -8.05 -16.78
N VAL A 32 16.78 -8.00 -15.45
CA VAL A 32 15.52 -8.13 -14.71
C VAL A 32 15.22 -6.84 -13.94
N LEU A 33 13.97 -6.41 -14.01
CA LEU A 33 13.40 -5.31 -13.26
C LEU A 33 12.30 -5.85 -12.34
N VAL A 34 12.44 -5.66 -11.04
CA VAL A 34 11.45 -6.01 -10.02
C VAL A 34 10.88 -4.71 -9.47
N ASP A 35 9.60 -4.45 -9.67
CA ASP A 35 8.94 -3.27 -9.11
C ASP A 35 8.00 -3.69 -7.97
N LEU A 36 8.46 -3.46 -6.73
CA LEU A 36 7.68 -3.77 -5.53
C LEU A 36 6.59 -2.73 -5.25
N ALA A 37 6.57 -1.62 -6.00
CA ALA A 37 5.56 -0.57 -5.89
C ALA A 37 4.35 -0.80 -6.80
N ALA A 38 4.27 -1.96 -7.47
CA ALA A 38 3.22 -2.29 -8.43
C ALA A 38 1.79 -2.27 -7.83
N ASP A 39 1.65 -2.45 -6.52
CA ASP A 39 0.36 -2.31 -5.82
C ASP A 39 -0.17 -0.87 -5.83
N PHE A 40 0.70 0.11 -6.05
CA PHE A 40 0.41 1.56 -6.02
C PHE A 40 0.70 2.21 -7.38
N GLY A 41 0.55 1.47 -8.47
CA GLY A 41 0.76 1.98 -9.84
C GLY A 41 2.17 1.78 -10.40
N GLY A 42 3.15 1.40 -9.57
CA GLY A 42 4.53 1.20 -9.99
C GLY A 42 5.35 2.49 -9.97
N SER A 43 6.66 2.33 -9.80
CA SER A 43 7.64 3.43 -9.71
C SER A 43 8.49 3.55 -10.98
N VAL A 44 8.24 2.69 -11.97
CA VAL A 44 8.89 2.68 -13.27
C VAL A 44 7.84 2.81 -14.36
N GLU A 45 8.09 3.63 -15.38
CA GLU A 45 7.12 3.94 -16.45
C GLU A 45 6.64 2.69 -17.21
N THR A 46 7.51 1.68 -17.32
CA THR A 46 7.22 0.40 -17.99
C THR A 46 6.60 -0.66 -17.07
N SER A 47 6.38 -0.34 -15.79
CA SER A 47 5.73 -1.25 -14.86
C SER A 47 4.26 -1.44 -15.23
N ASN A 48 3.84 -2.71 -15.27
CA ASN A 48 2.46 -3.10 -15.49
C ASN A 48 2.12 -4.26 -14.56
N PRO A 49 1.09 -4.15 -13.70
CA PRO A 49 0.77 -5.16 -12.72
C PRO A 49 0.61 -6.57 -13.31
N THR A 50 1.28 -7.55 -12.71
CA THR A 50 1.17 -8.96 -13.06
C THR A 50 0.50 -9.78 -11.95
N SER A 51 0.15 -11.02 -12.26
CA SER A 51 -0.36 -12.00 -11.29
C SER A 51 0.71 -13.05 -10.97
N PRO A 52 0.62 -13.75 -9.83
CA PRO A 52 1.52 -14.86 -9.54
C PRO A 52 1.55 -15.94 -10.62
N ASP A 53 0.43 -16.18 -11.31
CA ASP A 53 0.32 -17.18 -12.38
C ASP A 53 1.01 -16.75 -13.68
N ASN A 54 1.11 -15.44 -13.93
CA ASN A 54 1.81 -14.87 -15.08
C ASN A 54 2.70 -13.71 -14.61
N PRO A 55 3.81 -14.02 -13.91
CA PRO A 55 4.52 -13.05 -13.07
C PRO A 55 5.38 -12.07 -13.85
N THR A 56 5.73 -12.40 -15.10
CA THR A 56 6.70 -11.63 -15.88
C THR A 56 6.23 -11.29 -17.28
N PHE A 57 6.79 -10.21 -17.81
CA PHE A 57 6.66 -9.77 -19.20
C PHE A 57 7.96 -9.09 -19.65
N VAL A 58 8.09 -8.76 -20.93
CA VAL A 58 9.31 -8.14 -21.48
C VAL A 58 9.00 -6.81 -22.13
N VAL A 59 9.77 -5.77 -21.79
CA VAL A 59 9.75 -4.44 -22.41
C VAL A 59 11.19 -3.97 -22.58
N GLU A 60 11.53 -3.42 -23.75
CA GLU A 60 12.92 -3.01 -24.09
C GLU A 60 13.99 -4.10 -23.86
N ASN A 61 13.63 -5.37 -24.09
CA ASN A 61 14.47 -6.55 -23.78
C ASN A 61 14.80 -6.76 -22.29
N VAL A 62 14.09 -6.07 -21.38
CA VAL A 62 14.19 -6.22 -19.92
C VAL A 62 12.99 -7.02 -19.41
N ILE A 63 13.25 -8.03 -18.59
CA ILE A 63 12.22 -8.87 -17.96
C ILE A 63 11.67 -8.13 -16.76
N HIS A 64 10.38 -7.82 -16.77
CA HIS A 64 9.69 -7.13 -15.68
C HIS A 64 9.01 -8.14 -14.77
N TYR A 65 9.09 -7.91 -13.47
CA TYR A 65 8.36 -8.61 -12.41
C TYR A 65 7.62 -7.57 -11.57
N CYS A 66 6.30 -7.50 -11.75
CA CYS A 66 5.45 -6.48 -11.13
C CYS A 66 4.24 -7.16 -10.44
N VAL A 67 4.49 -8.28 -9.77
CA VAL A 67 3.44 -9.06 -9.11
C VAL A 67 2.91 -8.28 -7.92
N ARG A 68 1.58 -8.14 -7.88
CA ARG A 68 0.87 -7.46 -6.78
C ARG A 68 0.68 -8.35 -5.57
N SER A 69 0.52 -7.72 -4.40
CA SER A 69 0.18 -8.40 -3.15
C SER A 69 1.15 -9.51 -2.78
N LEU A 70 2.46 -9.29 -2.99
CA LEU A 70 3.52 -10.28 -2.76
C LEU A 70 3.45 -11.03 -1.41
N PRO A 71 3.09 -10.39 -0.28
CA PRO A 71 2.95 -11.10 0.99
C PRO A 71 1.97 -12.29 0.94
N SER A 72 0.98 -12.27 0.03
CA SER A 72 0.02 -13.37 -0.14
C SER A 72 0.68 -14.66 -0.64
N MET A 73 1.82 -14.57 -1.33
CA MET A 73 2.57 -15.76 -1.79
C MET A 73 3.26 -16.49 -0.63
N VAL A 74 3.43 -15.83 0.52
CA VAL A 74 4.03 -16.37 1.74
C VAL A 74 3.06 -16.23 2.92
N ALA A 75 1.81 -16.63 2.68
CA ALA A 75 0.67 -16.38 3.57
C ALA A 75 0.90 -16.75 5.04
N ALA A 76 1.56 -17.87 5.34
CA ALA A 76 1.84 -18.27 6.72
C ALA A 76 2.72 -17.23 7.44
N THR A 77 3.86 -16.89 6.86
CA THR A 77 4.80 -15.89 7.41
C THR A 77 4.17 -14.50 7.45
N ALA A 78 3.46 -14.09 6.39
CA ALA A 78 2.79 -12.80 6.34
C ALA A 78 1.70 -12.67 7.41
N SER A 79 0.92 -13.73 7.63
CA SER A 79 -0.13 -13.76 8.66
C SER A 79 0.46 -13.65 10.06
N GLU A 80 1.55 -14.36 10.33
CA GLU A 80 2.25 -14.27 11.63
C GLU A 80 2.81 -12.85 11.85
N ALA A 81 3.51 -12.29 10.86
CA ALA A 81 4.07 -10.95 10.95
C ALA A 81 2.99 -9.88 11.17
N LEU A 82 1.91 -9.92 10.39
CA LEU A 82 0.78 -8.99 10.52
C LEU A 82 0.08 -9.15 11.87
N SER A 83 -0.15 -10.38 12.32
CA SER A 83 -0.78 -10.65 13.63
C SER A 83 0.06 -10.08 14.77
N ASN A 84 1.38 -10.29 14.73
CA ASN A 84 2.29 -9.77 15.75
C ASN A 84 2.30 -8.22 15.78
N ALA A 85 2.19 -7.57 14.63
CA ALA A 85 2.11 -6.11 14.55
C ALA A 85 0.76 -5.56 15.07
N LEU A 86 -0.35 -6.27 14.83
CA LEU A 86 -1.69 -5.80 15.20
C LEU A 86 -2.11 -6.16 16.63
N LEU A 87 -1.56 -7.24 17.20
CA LEU A 87 -1.97 -7.77 18.49
C LEU A 87 -1.99 -6.74 19.65
N PRO A 88 -0.99 -5.84 19.79
CA PRO A 88 -1.02 -4.83 20.85
C PRO A 88 -2.22 -3.88 20.76
N TYR A 89 -2.67 -3.54 19.55
CA TYR A 89 -3.84 -2.69 19.34
C TYR A 89 -5.13 -3.43 19.65
N LEU A 90 -5.23 -4.69 19.23
CA LEU A 90 -6.39 -5.54 19.52
C LEU A 90 -6.60 -5.72 21.03
N ILE A 91 -5.52 -5.92 21.80
CA ILE A 91 -5.59 -6.03 23.26
C ILE A 91 -6.14 -4.72 23.86
N ARG A 92 -5.65 -3.56 23.43
CA ARG A 92 -6.14 -2.25 23.91
C ARG A 92 -7.64 -2.07 23.63
N PHE A 93 -8.08 -2.42 22.43
CA PHE A 93 -9.50 -2.36 22.08
C PHE A 93 -10.35 -3.26 22.97
N CYS A 94 -9.88 -4.46 23.30
CA CYS A 94 -10.57 -5.38 24.20
C CYS A 94 -10.63 -4.88 25.66
N GLU A 95 -9.60 -4.18 26.13
CA GLU A 95 -9.51 -3.70 27.52
C GLU A 95 -10.25 -2.39 27.76
N ALA A 96 -10.09 -1.42 26.86
CA ALA A 96 -10.60 -0.06 27.04
C ALA A 96 -11.88 0.23 26.25
N GLY A 97 -12.20 -0.57 25.23
CA GLY A 97 -13.28 -0.29 24.29
C GLY A 97 -12.82 0.53 23.08
N PHE A 98 -13.67 0.59 22.06
CA PHE A 98 -13.35 1.18 20.76
C PHE A 98 -13.07 2.69 20.84
N VAL A 99 -14.02 3.46 21.38
CA VAL A 99 -13.96 4.93 21.39
C VAL A 99 -12.84 5.42 22.31
N GLU A 100 -12.72 4.83 23.48
CA GLU A 100 -11.70 5.16 24.48
C GLU A 100 -10.30 4.89 23.94
N THR A 101 -10.11 3.77 23.23
CA THR A 101 -8.81 3.42 22.63
C THR A 101 -8.39 4.43 21.57
N LEU A 102 -9.32 4.85 20.70
CA LEU A 102 -9.04 5.87 19.68
C LEU A 102 -8.81 7.26 20.29
N ARG A 103 -9.57 7.63 21.34
CA ARG A 103 -9.34 8.89 22.06
C ARG A 103 -7.99 8.93 22.78
N ALA A 104 -7.51 7.77 23.25
CA ALA A 104 -6.24 7.65 23.95
C ALA A 104 -5.01 7.51 23.02
N ASN A 105 -5.20 7.20 21.74
CA ASN A 105 -4.11 7.05 20.77
C ASN A 105 -4.44 7.77 19.45
N GLU A 106 -3.85 8.96 19.29
CA GLU A 106 -4.06 9.82 18.15
C GLU A 106 -3.57 9.19 16.83
N GLU A 107 -2.48 8.44 16.85
CA GLU A 107 -1.95 7.72 15.68
C GLU A 107 -2.92 6.62 15.21
N LEU A 108 -3.59 5.94 16.14
CA LEU A 108 -4.59 4.94 15.78
C LEU A 108 -5.88 5.60 15.26
N ALA A 109 -6.22 6.78 15.78
CA ALA A 109 -7.37 7.55 15.34
C ALA A 109 -7.26 8.05 13.90
N THR A 110 -6.06 8.34 13.39
CA THR A 110 -5.88 8.73 11.98
C THR A 110 -6.26 7.62 11.00
N GLY A 111 -6.20 6.36 11.43
CA GLY A 111 -6.64 5.20 10.65
C GLY A 111 -8.15 5.00 10.58
N LEU A 112 -8.95 5.79 11.31
CA LEU A 112 -10.40 5.66 11.32
C LEU A 112 -11.02 6.27 10.05
N VAL A 113 -11.66 5.44 9.24
CA VAL A 113 -12.25 5.86 7.97
C VAL A 113 -13.73 6.22 8.08
N PHE A 114 -14.49 5.44 8.86
CA PHE A 114 -15.92 5.65 9.08
C PHE A 114 -16.26 5.51 10.56
N PHE A 115 -17.17 6.34 11.05
CA PHE A 115 -17.70 6.26 12.39
C PHE A 115 -19.14 6.78 12.44
N GLU A 116 -20.05 5.98 12.99
CA GLU A 116 -21.47 6.35 13.19
C GLU A 116 -22.18 6.94 11.95
N GLY A 117 -21.82 6.43 10.77
CA GLY A 117 -22.41 6.87 9.49
C GLY A 117 -21.71 8.08 8.85
N TRP A 118 -20.68 8.64 9.48
CA TRP A 118 -19.86 9.72 8.96
C TRP A 118 -18.53 9.23 8.39
N VAL A 119 -18.00 9.97 7.43
CA VAL A 119 -16.62 9.80 6.94
C VAL A 119 -15.70 10.62 7.82
N THR A 120 -14.76 9.94 8.48
CA THR A 120 -13.81 10.52 9.44
C THR A 120 -12.39 10.61 8.90
N HIS A 121 -12.20 10.28 7.61
CA HIS A 121 -10.93 10.42 6.90
C HIS A 121 -11.04 11.50 5.83
N GLU A 122 -10.30 12.59 5.99
CA GLU A 122 -10.43 13.83 5.20
C GLU A 122 -10.28 13.58 3.69
N LYS A 123 -9.17 12.94 3.28
CA LYS A 123 -8.89 12.65 1.86
C LYS A 123 -9.99 11.80 1.19
N LEU A 124 -10.60 10.88 1.95
CA LEU A 124 -11.68 10.05 1.43
C LEU A 124 -12.98 10.85 1.30
N ALA A 125 -13.27 11.72 2.26
CA ALA A 125 -14.44 12.60 2.20
C ALA A 125 -14.36 13.53 0.97
N GLU A 126 -13.19 14.12 0.71
CA GLU A 126 -12.94 14.93 -0.50
C GLU A 126 -13.14 14.10 -1.78
N THR A 127 -12.52 12.92 -1.86
CA THR A 127 -12.63 12.03 -3.02
C THR A 127 -14.08 11.62 -3.32
N LEU A 128 -14.87 11.37 -2.29
CA LEU A 128 -16.28 10.99 -2.42
C LEU A 128 -17.24 12.19 -2.55
N GLY A 129 -16.76 13.42 -2.36
CA GLY A 129 -17.59 14.62 -2.36
C GLY A 129 -18.59 14.69 -1.19
N VAL A 130 -18.24 14.12 -0.04
CA VAL A 130 -19.08 14.09 1.17
C VAL A 130 -18.48 14.91 2.30
N LYS A 131 -19.29 15.20 3.33
CA LYS A 131 -18.83 15.96 4.50
C LYS A 131 -17.85 15.11 5.33
N TYR A 132 -16.67 15.65 5.60
CA TYR A 132 -15.78 15.18 6.66
C TYR A 132 -16.32 15.58 8.04
N VAL A 133 -16.29 14.65 8.99
CA VAL A 133 -16.62 14.91 10.40
C VAL A 133 -15.55 14.26 11.27
N ASP A 134 -14.95 15.01 12.20
CA ASP A 134 -14.04 14.41 13.18
C ASP A 134 -14.85 13.45 14.07
N PHE A 135 -14.36 12.23 14.25
CA PHE A 135 -15.05 11.21 15.06
C PHE A 135 -15.28 11.65 16.52
N ARG A 136 -14.47 12.60 17.00
CA ARG A 136 -14.60 13.19 18.34
C ARG A 136 -15.81 14.11 18.47
N GLU A 137 -16.30 14.66 17.35
CA GLU A 137 -17.45 15.57 17.29
C GLU A 137 -18.75 14.84 16.95
N SER A 138 -18.67 13.65 16.34
CA SER A 138 -19.86 12.89 15.89
C SER A 138 -20.62 12.16 17.00
N GLY A 139 -20.17 12.22 18.25
CA GLY A 139 -20.77 11.54 19.40
C GLY A 139 -21.56 12.41 20.39
N GLU A 140 -22.01 13.61 19.96
CA GLU A 140 -23.00 14.44 20.70
C GLU A 140 -24.44 14.18 20.22
#